data_AF-A0A7U8C620-F1
#
_entry.id   AF-A0A7U8C620-F1
#
_cell.length_a   1.000
_cell.length_b   1.000
_cell.length_c   1.000
_cell.angle_alpha   90.00
_cell.angle_beta   90.00
_cell.angle_gamma   90.00
#
_symmetry.space_group_name_H-M   'P 1'
#
loop_
_entity.id
_entity.type
_entity.pdbx_description
1 polymer ?
#
loop_
_entity_poly.entity_id
_entity_poly.type
_entity_poly.pdbx_seq_one_letter_code
_entity_poly.pdbx_strand_id
1 'polypeptide(L)'
;MSGLLTALLEDIRVEYVARMQANGCTEPYVTAERLCHEKLFLETDKLAEIIEQDPTLLAARAGDLIMNRQESENPSVGVIICSNILAAALEGLLAVAVEREWLEVDEDGSVLVDEEELSLDTQYSIDVDYSTSDTAKRNIALGGTSQMSQIFAAAESAFIDALQENTREKDAYQLALDISSDFSVFAPEDISPLIAENPLLLGLRPEDLIDEDLFEGDPPAGLIISAHLTRMMLHQMLELGVEHGALALDSSGHIVVPDDPEDPPTLH
;
A
#
# COMPACT_ATOMS: atom_id res chain seq x y z
N MET A 1 2.66 10.25 -14.16
CA MET A 1 3.93 9.72 -14.69
C MET A 1 5.10 10.44 -14.01
N SER A 2 5.63 9.82 -12.96
CA SER A 2 6.76 10.32 -12.16
C SER A 2 8.03 10.48 -13.00
N GLY A 3 8.65 11.67 -12.96
CA GLY A 3 9.92 11.91 -13.65
C GLY A 3 11.06 11.07 -13.06
N LEU A 4 11.01 10.76 -11.76
CA LEU A 4 11.96 9.85 -11.11
C LEU A 4 11.80 8.41 -11.59
N LEU A 5 10.56 7.91 -11.67
CA LEU A 5 10.30 6.56 -12.15
C LEU A 5 10.69 6.41 -13.62
N THR A 6 10.35 7.38 -14.47
CA THR A 6 10.75 7.37 -15.88
C THR A 6 12.27 7.36 -16.04
N ALA A 7 13.00 8.16 -15.25
CA ALA A 7 14.46 8.16 -15.28
C ALA A 7 15.05 6.82 -14.82
N LEU A 8 14.52 6.24 -13.76
CA LEU A 8 14.94 4.93 -13.25
C LEU A 8 14.72 3.82 -14.29
N LEU A 9 13.54 3.78 -14.91
CA LEU A 9 13.23 2.78 -15.95
C LEU A 9 14.11 2.96 -17.19
N GLU A 10 14.44 4.20 -17.55
CA GLU A 10 15.37 4.47 -18.64
C GLU A 10 16.80 4.01 -18.32
N ASP A 11 17.28 4.26 -17.10
CA ASP A 11 18.59 3.79 -16.65
C ASP A 11 18.67 2.26 -16.68
N ILE A 12 17.61 1.58 -16.22
CA ILE A 12 17.48 0.12 -16.30
C ILE A 12 17.48 -0.35 -17.75
N ARG A 13 16.76 0.32 -18.65
CA ARG A 13 16.74 0.00 -20.08
C ARG A 13 18.14 0.11 -20.72
N VAL A 14 18.88 1.16 -20.39
CA VAL A 14 20.26 1.35 -20.87
C VAL A 14 21.17 0.25 -20.31
N GLU A 15 21.06 -0.06 -19.02
CA GLU A 15 21.85 -1.11 -18.37
C GLU A 15 21.51 -2.50 -18.95
N TYR A 16 20.24 -2.79 -19.23
CA TYR A 16 19.78 -4.02 -19.86
C TYR A 16 20.48 -4.23 -21.21
N VAL A 17 20.44 -3.23 -22.08
CA VAL A 17 21.09 -3.29 -23.40
C VAL A 17 22.60 -3.52 -23.26
N ALA A 18 23.25 -2.86 -22.31
CA ALA A 18 24.68 -3.03 -22.06
C ALA A 18 25.01 -4.46 -21.57
N ARG A 19 24.21 -5.02 -20.65
CA ARG A 19 24.37 -6.38 -20.14
C ARG A 19 24.13 -7.41 -21.25
N MET A 20 23.11 -7.22 -22.07
CA MET A 20 22.81 -8.08 -23.23
C MET A 20 23.95 -8.08 -24.23
N GLN A 21 24.48 -6.91 -24.58
CA GLN A 21 25.64 -6.83 -25.49
C GLN A 21 26.89 -7.50 -24.91
N ALA A 22 27.10 -7.41 -23.60
CA ALA A 22 28.23 -8.06 -22.92
C ALA A 22 28.10 -9.60 -22.85
N ASN A 23 26.87 -10.12 -22.75
CA ASN A 23 26.60 -11.56 -22.71
C ASN A 23 26.46 -12.18 -24.12
N GLY A 24 26.75 -11.44 -25.19
CA GLY A 24 26.59 -11.95 -26.56
C GLY A 24 25.13 -12.09 -27.00
N CYS A 25 24.22 -11.35 -26.37
CA CYS A 25 22.78 -11.31 -26.62
C CYS A 25 22.05 -12.63 -26.35
N THR A 26 22.54 -13.43 -25.40
CA THR A 26 21.88 -14.66 -24.93
C THR A 26 21.12 -14.41 -23.62
N GLU A 27 20.06 -15.19 -23.40
CA GLU A 27 19.24 -15.17 -22.19
C GLU A 27 18.59 -13.79 -21.88
N PRO A 28 17.83 -13.22 -22.84
CA PRO A 28 17.16 -11.93 -22.68
C PRO A 28 16.18 -11.86 -21.52
N TYR A 29 15.45 -12.93 -21.23
CA TYR A 29 14.44 -12.94 -20.16
C TYR A 29 15.13 -12.95 -18.79
N VAL A 30 16.03 -13.91 -18.55
CA VAL A 30 16.75 -14.03 -17.27
C VAL A 30 17.55 -12.77 -16.96
N THR A 31 18.16 -12.17 -17.99
CA THR A 31 18.91 -10.92 -17.82
C THR A 31 18.01 -9.75 -17.43
N ALA A 32 16.82 -9.64 -18.03
CA ALA A 32 15.85 -8.59 -17.71
C ALA A 32 15.28 -8.79 -16.30
N GLU A 33 14.82 -10.01 -16.00
CA GLU A 33 14.24 -10.38 -14.71
C GLU A 33 15.22 -10.11 -13.56
N ARG A 34 16.46 -10.60 -13.66
CA ARG A 34 17.50 -10.36 -12.66
C ARG A 34 17.77 -8.87 -12.47
N LEU A 35 17.91 -8.12 -13.56
CA LEU A 35 18.18 -6.68 -13.49
C LEU A 35 17.04 -5.93 -12.80
N CYS A 36 15.80 -6.26 -13.13
CA CYS A 36 14.62 -5.66 -12.52
C CYS A 36 14.58 -5.95 -11.01
N HIS A 37 14.82 -7.20 -10.58
CA HIS A 37 14.88 -7.54 -9.15
C HIS A 37 16.03 -6.81 -8.42
N GLU A 38 17.21 -6.67 -9.04
CA GLU A 38 18.35 -5.96 -8.46
C GLU A 38 18.11 -4.44 -8.24
N LYS A 39 17.21 -3.83 -9.01
CA LYS A 39 17.09 -2.36 -9.10
C LYS A 39 15.74 -1.80 -8.68
N LEU A 40 14.67 -2.58 -8.73
CA LEU A 40 13.29 -2.11 -8.57
C LEU A 40 12.67 -2.44 -7.21
N PHE A 41 13.35 -3.20 -6.35
CA PHE A 41 13.03 -3.20 -4.92
C PHE A 41 13.61 -1.94 -4.28
N LEU A 42 12.82 -0.87 -4.33
CA LEU A 42 13.21 0.47 -3.92
C LEU A 42 13.16 0.61 -2.41
N GLU A 43 14.14 1.32 -1.85
CA GLU A 43 14.12 1.72 -0.44
C GLU A 43 12.90 2.57 -0.11
N THR A 44 12.43 2.49 1.13
CA THR A 44 11.18 3.09 1.62
C THR A 44 11.05 4.57 1.30
N ASP A 45 12.09 5.36 1.61
CA ASP A 45 12.08 6.80 1.35
C ASP A 45 12.06 7.11 -0.15
N LYS A 46 12.75 6.30 -0.97
CA LYS A 46 12.79 6.52 -2.41
C LYS A 46 11.45 6.17 -3.07
N LEU A 47 10.81 5.11 -2.60
CA LEU A 47 9.48 4.71 -3.07
C LEU A 47 8.44 5.78 -2.72
N ALA A 48 8.51 6.36 -1.52
CA ALA A 48 7.63 7.46 -1.12
C ALA A 48 7.75 8.69 -2.05
N GLU A 49 8.97 9.11 -2.41
CA GLU A 49 9.19 10.20 -3.38
C GLU A 49 8.56 9.91 -4.76
N ILE A 50 8.61 8.63 -5.19
CA ILE A 50 8.04 8.23 -6.47
C ILE A 50 6.51 8.26 -6.42
N ILE A 51 5.91 7.79 -5.32
CA ILE A 51 4.45 7.81 -5.10
C ILE A 51 3.94 9.26 -4.99
N GLU A 52 4.70 10.17 -4.37
CA GLU A 52 4.38 11.60 -4.33
C GLU A 52 4.23 12.19 -5.74
N GLN A 53 5.06 11.74 -6.68
CA GLN A 53 5.02 12.20 -8.08
C GLN A 53 4.02 11.43 -8.95
N ASP A 54 3.65 10.20 -8.57
CA ASP A 54 2.72 9.36 -9.32
C ASP A 54 1.79 8.56 -8.38
N PRO A 55 0.76 9.20 -7.84
CA PRO A 55 -0.14 8.56 -6.89
C PRO A 55 -0.88 7.34 -7.46
N THR A 56 -1.02 7.23 -8.78
CA THR A 56 -1.68 6.09 -9.44
C THR A 56 -1.04 4.74 -9.09
N LEU A 57 0.22 4.73 -8.64
CA LEU A 57 0.90 3.54 -8.13
C LEU A 57 0.18 2.90 -6.95
N LEU A 58 -0.63 3.64 -6.19
CA LEU A 58 -1.43 3.10 -5.10
C LEU A 58 -2.60 2.22 -5.57
N ALA A 59 -2.90 2.21 -6.87
CA ALA A 59 -3.84 1.27 -7.46
C ALA A 59 -3.23 -0.12 -7.74
N ALA A 60 -1.92 -0.29 -7.50
CA ALA A 60 -1.21 -1.55 -7.65
C ALA A 60 -1.83 -2.66 -6.79
N ARG A 61 -1.79 -3.90 -7.31
CA ARG A 61 -2.36 -5.10 -6.69
C ARG A 61 -1.33 -6.22 -6.62
N ALA A 62 -1.41 -7.08 -5.62
CA ALA A 62 -0.42 -8.14 -5.46
C ALA A 62 -0.51 -9.17 -6.60
N GLY A 63 -1.74 -9.61 -6.90
CA GLY A 63 -2.03 -10.67 -7.86
C GLY A 63 -1.07 -11.87 -7.71
N ASP A 64 -0.66 -12.42 -8.86
CA ASP A 64 0.38 -13.43 -8.94
C ASP A 64 1.77 -12.80 -9.21
N LEU A 65 2.04 -11.55 -8.81
CA LEU A 65 3.33 -10.90 -9.11
C LEU A 65 4.40 -11.16 -8.06
N ILE A 66 4.00 -11.56 -6.85
CA ILE A 66 4.90 -11.73 -5.71
C ILE A 66 5.31 -13.21 -5.63
N MET A 67 6.44 -13.53 -6.25
CA MET A 67 6.99 -14.90 -6.29
C MET A 67 7.65 -15.34 -4.97
N ASN A 68 7.95 -14.41 -4.06
CA ASN A 68 8.60 -14.71 -2.80
C ASN A 68 7.58 -15.25 -1.78
N ARG A 69 7.78 -16.51 -1.34
CA ARG A 69 6.90 -17.18 -0.37
C ARG A 69 6.72 -16.46 0.98
N GLN A 70 7.67 -15.64 1.39
CA GLN A 70 7.57 -14.90 2.65
C GLN A 70 6.60 -13.72 2.55
N GLU A 71 6.49 -13.10 1.38
CA GLU A 71 5.65 -11.93 1.15
C GLU A 71 4.37 -12.27 0.39
N SER A 72 4.28 -13.42 -0.29
CA SER A 72 3.13 -13.78 -1.14
C SER A 72 1.82 -13.94 -0.38
N GLU A 73 1.85 -14.39 0.88
CA GLU A 73 0.62 -14.63 1.67
C GLU A 73 0.06 -13.36 2.31
N ASN A 74 0.91 -12.38 2.66
CA ASN A 74 0.48 -11.16 3.34
C ASN A 74 1.42 -9.99 2.99
N PRO A 75 1.44 -9.53 1.74
CA PRO A 75 2.46 -8.60 1.27
C PRO A 75 2.32 -7.22 1.90
N SER A 76 3.45 -6.57 2.16
CA SER A 76 3.44 -5.14 2.52
C SER A 76 3.10 -4.26 1.31
N VAL A 77 2.51 -3.09 1.58
CA VAL A 77 2.15 -2.12 0.53
C VAL A 77 3.33 -1.77 -0.37
N GLY A 78 4.53 -1.58 0.20
CA GLY A 78 5.74 -1.29 -0.56
C GLY A 78 6.14 -2.42 -1.51
N VAL A 79 5.99 -3.67 -1.09
CA VAL A 79 6.24 -4.85 -1.95
C VAL A 79 5.23 -4.94 -3.09
N ILE A 80 3.94 -4.69 -2.82
CA ILE A 80 2.91 -4.69 -3.87
C ILE A 80 3.26 -3.69 -4.97
N ILE A 81 3.58 -2.44 -4.58
CA ILE A 81 3.89 -1.38 -5.53
C ILE A 81 5.17 -1.69 -6.32
N CYS A 82 6.25 -2.11 -5.65
CA CYS A 82 7.50 -2.47 -6.31
C CYS A 82 7.32 -3.65 -7.27
N SER A 83 6.51 -4.65 -6.92
CA SER A 83 6.25 -5.80 -7.80
C SER A 83 5.49 -5.42 -9.06
N ASN A 84 4.57 -4.45 -8.97
CA ASN A 84 3.88 -3.91 -10.15
C ASN A 84 4.81 -3.09 -11.04
N ILE A 85 5.68 -2.26 -10.44
CA ILE A 85 6.72 -1.53 -11.17
C ILE A 85 7.66 -2.51 -11.88
N LEU A 86 8.05 -3.58 -11.19
CA LEU A 86 8.91 -4.64 -11.71
C LEU A 86 8.27 -5.33 -12.92
N ALA A 87 7.01 -5.76 -12.79
CA ALA A 87 6.28 -6.42 -13.87
C ALA A 87 6.18 -5.52 -15.12
N ALA A 88 5.80 -4.25 -14.94
CA ALA A 88 5.72 -3.28 -16.03
C ALA A 88 7.10 -3.01 -16.67
N ALA A 89 8.15 -2.93 -15.87
CA ALA A 89 9.51 -2.76 -16.36
C ALA A 89 9.99 -3.98 -17.16
N LEU A 90 9.72 -5.19 -16.66
CA LEU A 90 10.06 -6.44 -17.32
C LEU A 90 9.39 -6.52 -18.69
N GLU A 91 8.08 -6.26 -18.77
CA GLU A 91 7.35 -6.20 -20.04
C GLU A 91 7.99 -5.20 -21.01
N GLY A 92 8.35 -4.01 -20.52
CA GLY A 92 9.06 -3.00 -21.32
C GLY A 92 10.43 -3.45 -21.81
N LEU A 93 11.20 -4.18 -21.00
CA LEU A 93 12.51 -4.73 -21.41
C LEU A 93 12.38 -5.86 -22.44
N LEU A 94 11.36 -6.72 -22.29
CA LEU A 94 11.09 -7.77 -23.27
C LEU A 94 10.66 -7.18 -24.62
N ALA A 95 9.87 -6.10 -24.62
CA ALA A 95 9.57 -5.36 -25.85
C ALA A 95 10.84 -4.83 -26.54
N VAL A 96 11.80 -4.31 -25.77
CA VAL A 96 13.11 -3.88 -26.31
C VAL A 96 13.91 -5.06 -26.86
N ALA A 97 13.83 -6.25 -26.24
CA ALA A 97 14.49 -7.45 -26.74
C ALA A 97 13.90 -7.89 -28.09
N VAL A 98 12.58 -7.84 -28.25
CA VAL A 98 11.88 -8.10 -29.51
C VAL A 98 12.28 -7.09 -30.59
N GLU A 99 12.28 -5.78 -30.27
CA GLU A 99 12.69 -4.72 -31.21
C GLU A 99 14.13 -4.91 -31.72
N ARG A 100 14.98 -5.57 -30.94
CA ARG A 100 16.40 -5.82 -31.25
C ARG A 100 16.66 -7.22 -31.80
N GLU A 101 15.61 -7.98 -32.10
CA GLU A 101 15.69 -9.34 -32.64
C GLU A 101 16.41 -10.33 -31.69
N TRP A 102 16.32 -10.10 -30.38
CA TRP A 102 16.83 -11.03 -29.34
C TRP A 102 15.76 -12.02 -28.89
N LEU A 103 14.49 -11.66 -29.06
CA LEU A 103 13.33 -12.50 -28.80
C LEU A 103 12.39 -12.46 -30.01
N GLU A 104 11.67 -13.55 -30.21
CA GLU A 104 10.63 -13.66 -31.23
C GLU A 104 9.24 -13.48 -30.62
N VAL A 105 8.26 -13.26 -31.49
CA VAL A 105 6.85 -13.12 -31.11
C VAL A 105 6.05 -14.15 -31.90
N ASP A 106 5.08 -14.78 -31.25
CA ASP A 106 4.19 -15.75 -31.90
C ASP A 106 3.12 -15.09 -32.79
N GLU A 107 2.23 -15.91 -33.36
CA GLU A 107 1.16 -15.45 -34.25
C GLU A 107 0.08 -14.61 -33.51
N ASP A 108 0.00 -14.74 -32.18
CA ASP A 108 -0.96 -14.04 -31.33
C ASP A 108 -0.39 -12.75 -30.71
N GLY A 109 0.90 -12.47 -30.93
CA GLY A 109 1.57 -11.29 -30.41
C GLY A 109 2.26 -11.50 -29.05
N SER A 110 2.37 -12.75 -28.58
CA SER A 110 3.03 -13.10 -27.32
C SER A 110 4.52 -13.29 -27.51
N VAL A 111 5.33 -12.77 -26.58
CA VAL A 111 6.79 -12.93 -26.59
C VAL A 111 7.15 -14.39 -26.34
N LEU A 112 7.91 -14.99 -27.25
CA LEU A 112 8.41 -16.36 -27.12
C LEU A 112 9.69 -16.36 -26.31
N VAL A 113 9.63 -16.90 -25.08
CA VAL A 113 10.79 -17.07 -24.19
C VAL A 113 11.22 -18.53 -24.19
N ASP A 114 12.53 -18.78 -24.23
CA ASP A 114 13.07 -20.14 -24.20
C ASP A 114 12.66 -20.89 -22.92
N GLU A 115 12.18 -22.13 -23.06
CA GLU A 115 11.74 -22.96 -21.92
C GLU A 115 12.87 -23.18 -20.90
N GLU A 116 14.13 -23.21 -21.36
CA GLU A 116 15.30 -23.33 -20.50
C GLU A 116 15.42 -22.12 -19.56
N GLU A 117 15.13 -20.90 -20.04
CA GLU A 117 15.13 -19.67 -19.23
C GLU A 117 14.00 -19.68 -18.21
N LEU A 118 12.79 -20.09 -18.61
CA LEU A 118 11.62 -20.16 -17.72
C LEU A 118 11.75 -21.25 -16.65
N SER A 119 12.55 -22.30 -16.93
CA SER A 119 12.75 -23.41 -16.00
C SER A 119 13.72 -23.11 -14.86
N LEU A 120 14.40 -21.96 -14.90
CA LEU A 120 15.31 -21.52 -13.86
C LEU A 120 14.49 -21.02 -12.65
N ASP A 121 14.41 -21.83 -11.59
CA ASP A 121 13.83 -21.44 -10.29
C ASP A 121 14.71 -20.37 -9.62
N THR A 122 14.53 -19.13 -10.07
CA THR A 122 15.23 -17.96 -9.58
C THR A 122 14.38 -17.29 -8.51
N GLN A 123 14.66 -17.63 -7.25
CA GLN A 123 14.08 -16.94 -6.11
C GLN A 123 14.96 -15.75 -5.75
N TYR A 124 14.44 -14.55 -6.00
CA TYR A 124 15.08 -13.31 -5.59
C TYR A 124 14.63 -12.94 -4.17
N SER A 125 15.60 -12.67 -3.28
CA SER A 125 15.30 -12.17 -1.94
C SER A 125 14.78 -10.74 -2.01
N ILE A 126 13.76 -10.45 -1.21
CA ILE A 126 13.28 -9.08 -0.96
C ILE A 126 13.94 -8.64 0.34
N ASP A 127 15.04 -7.90 0.23
CA ASP A 127 15.86 -7.49 1.39
C ASP A 127 15.46 -6.10 1.94
N VAL A 128 14.45 -5.45 1.34
CA VAL A 128 14.00 -4.11 1.74
C VAL A 128 13.05 -4.19 2.93
N ASP A 129 13.35 -3.42 3.98
CA ASP A 129 12.52 -3.31 5.17
C ASP A 129 11.73 -1.99 5.20
N TYR A 130 10.45 -2.07 4.82
CA TYR A 130 9.52 -0.94 4.82
C TYR A 130 9.07 -0.49 6.23
N SER A 131 9.54 -1.14 7.30
CA SER A 131 9.36 -0.67 8.67
C SER A 131 10.39 0.39 9.09
N THR A 132 11.31 0.75 8.21
CA THR A 132 12.36 1.74 8.48
C THR A 132 12.31 2.90 7.48
N SER A 133 12.41 4.14 7.97
CA SER A 133 12.48 5.35 7.13
C SER A 133 13.23 6.44 7.87
N ASP A 134 14.16 7.09 7.18
CA ASP A 134 14.89 8.23 7.74
C ASP A 134 14.07 9.52 7.63
N THR A 135 13.21 9.63 6.60
CA THR A 135 12.24 10.73 6.47
C THR A 135 11.24 10.72 7.63
N ALA A 136 10.65 9.57 7.96
CA ALA A 136 9.73 9.44 9.09
C ALA A 136 10.40 9.84 10.41
N LYS A 137 11.62 9.33 10.69
CA LYS A 137 12.38 9.70 11.90
C LYS A 137 12.66 11.20 11.97
N ARG A 138 13.03 11.82 10.84
CA ARG A 138 13.30 13.26 10.77
C ARG A 138 12.03 14.08 11.01
N ASN A 139 10.92 13.70 10.39
CA ASN A 139 9.65 14.40 10.52
C ASN A 139 9.12 14.33 11.96
N ILE A 140 9.24 13.17 12.62
CA ILE A 140 8.93 13.02 14.04
C ILE A 140 9.82 13.94 14.90
N ALA A 141 11.12 14.01 14.59
CA ALA A 141 12.06 14.82 15.37
C ALA A 141 11.87 16.33 15.20
N LEU A 142 11.41 16.79 14.03
CA LEU A 142 11.12 18.20 13.78
C LEU A 142 9.94 18.71 14.61
N GLY A 143 8.97 17.85 14.89
CA GLY A 143 7.74 18.21 15.58
C GLY A 143 6.85 19.11 14.72
N GLY A 144 5.54 19.05 14.95
CA GLY A 144 4.55 19.82 14.19
C GLY A 144 3.24 19.06 14.05
N THR A 145 2.23 19.75 13.50
CA THR A 145 0.95 19.13 13.15
C THR A 145 1.05 18.51 11.77
N SER A 146 1.18 17.19 11.72
CA SER A 146 1.15 16.44 10.46
C SER A 146 -0.20 16.54 9.76
N GLN A 147 -0.25 16.28 8.45
CA GLN A 147 -1.52 16.22 7.72
C GLN A 147 -2.40 15.11 8.29
N MET A 148 -1.79 13.98 8.63
CA MET A 148 -2.49 12.88 9.32
C MET A 148 -3.07 13.33 10.67
N SER A 149 -2.30 14.03 11.51
CA SER A 149 -2.81 14.57 12.77
C SER A 149 -3.92 15.60 12.57
N GLN A 150 -3.88 16.39 11.50
CA GLN A 150 -4.96 17.34 11.19
C GLN A 150 -6.26 16.63 10.80
N ILE A 151 -6.17 15.56 9.99
CA ILE A 151 -7.34 14.74 9.62
C ILE A 151 -7.96 14.12 10.88
N PHE A 152 -7.14 13.52 11.73
CA PHE A 152 -7.59 12.89 12.96
C PHE A 152 -8.20 13.91 13.93
N ALA A 153 -7.54 15.05 14.17
CA ALA A 153 -8.06 16.09 15.04
C ALA A 153 -9.39 16.68 14.51
N ALA A 154 -9.56 16.78 13.19
CA ALA A 154 -10.82 17.22 12.60
C ALA A 154 -11.94 16.20 12.82
N ALA A 155 -11.64 14.91 12.65
CA ALA A 155 -12.58 13.82 12.89
C ALA A 155 -12.98 13.73 14.37
N GLU A 156 -12.03 13.87 15.29
CA GLU A 156 -12.26 13.93 16.75
C GLU A 156 -13.16 15.12 17.12
N SER A 157 -12.87 16.31 16.60
CA SER A 157 -13.70 17.50 16.85
C SER A 157 -15.13 17.29 16.36
N ALA A 158 -15.29 16.76 15.13
CA ALA A 158 -16.61 16.47 14.57
C ALA A 158 -17.39 15.45 15.42
N PHE A 159 -16.69 14.43 15.94
CA PHE A 159 -17.28 13.43 16.82
C PHE A 159 -17.74 14.02 18.16
N ILE A 160 -16.90 14.83 18.81
CA ILE A 160 -17.25 15.48 20.08
C ILE A 160 -18.43 16.43 19.90
N ASP A 161 -18.43 17.23 18.83
CA ASP A 161 -19.52 18.15 18.51
C ASP A 161 -20.82 17.35 18.28
N ALA A 162 -20.77 16.27 17.51
CA ALA A 162 -21.92 15.42 17.25
C ALA A 162 -22.44 14.68 18.49
N LEU A 163 -21.56 14.28 19.41
CA LEU A 163 -21.95 13.71 20.72
C LEU A 163 -22.70 14.72 21.59
N GLN A 164 -22.27 15.99 21.57
CA GLN A 164 -22.92 17.06 22.33
C GLN A 164 -24.29 17.41 21.74
N GLU A 165 -24.41 17.44 20.41
CA GLU A 165 -25.66 17.77 19.72
C GLU A 165 -26.69 16.62 19.75
N ASN A 166 -26.25 15.36 19.66
CA ASN A 166 -27.12 14.18 19.54
C ASN A 166 -27.30 13.40 20.84
N THR A 167 -27.36 14.07 21.99
CA THR A 167 -27.38 13.44 23.34
C THR A 167 -28.54 12.45 23.61
N ARG A 168 -29.44 12.18 22.64
CA ARG A 168 -30.62 11.32 22.79
C ARG A 168 -31.01 10.43 21.61
N GLU A 169 -30.40 10.54 20.42
CA GLU A 169 -30.95 9.89 19.20
C GLU A 169 -29.99 8.99 18.41
N LYS A 170 -28.67 9.05 18.63
CA LYS A 170 -27.73 8.13 17.97
C LYS A 170 -26.82 7.44 18.99
N ASP A 171 -26.71 6.12 18.88
CA ASP A 171 -25.66 5.33 19.51
C ASP A 171 -24.27 5.89 19.14
N ALA A 172 -23.45 6.17 20.16
CA ALA A 172 -22.11 6.72 20.01
C ALA A 172 -21.18 5.78 19.22
N TYR A 173 -21.44 4.47 19.23
CA TYR A 173 -20.73 3.51 18.39
C TYR A 173 -21.04 3.72 16.91
N GLN A 174 -22.33 3.82 16.56
CA GLN A 174 -22.73 4.11 15.18
C GLN A 174 -22.24 5.48 14.71
N LEU A 175 -22.24 6.47 15.60
CA LEU A 175 -21.67 7.78 15.29
C LEU A 175 -20.17 7.71 14.99
N ALA A 176 -19.40 6.92 15.75
CA ALA A 176 -17.99 6.70 15.50
C ALA A 176 -17.75 6.02 14.13
N LEU A 177 -18.60 5.05 13.77
CA LEU A 177 -18.56 4.43 12.43
C LEU A 177 -18.86 5.43 11.32
N ASP A 178 -19.92 6.22 11.46
CA ASP A 178 -20.32 7.23 10.46
C ASP A 178 -19.17 8.23 10.24
N ILE A 179 -18.60 8.79 11.31
CA ILE A 179 -17.57 9.83 11.19
C ILE A 179 -16.22 9.25 10.74
N SER A 180 -15.82 8.07 11.23
CA SER A 180 -14.59 7.43 10.72
C SER A 180 -14.69 7.09 9.23
N SER A 181 -15.89 6.74 8.75
CA SER A 181 -16.16 6.60 7.32
C SER A 181 -16.10 7.94 6.58
N ASP A 182 -16.68 9.02 7.11
CA ASP A 182 -16.69 10.34 6.45
C ASP A 182 -15.29 10.94 6.30
N PHE A 183 -14.39 10.67 7.24
CA PHE A 183 -13.01 11.18 7.26
C PHE A 183 -11.98 10.19 6.71
N SER A 184 -12.43 9.03 6.23
CA SER A 184 -11.54 8.05 5.60
C SER A 184 -10.96 8.58 4.28
N VAL A 185 -9.69 8.23 4.03
CA VAL A 185 -8.92 8.75 2.89
C VAL A 185 -8.70 7.63 1.87
N PHE A 186 -9.53 7.60 0.82
CA PHE A 186 -9.48 6.54 -0.19
C PHE A 186 -8.78 6.91 -1.49
N ALA A 187 -8.76 8.20 -1.85
CA ALA A 187 -8.21 8.59 -3.14
C ALA A 187 -6.67 8.53 -3.12
N PRO A 188 -6.02 7.96 -4.15
CA PRO A 188 -4.56 7.94 -4.22
C PRO A 188 -3.90 9.30 -4.03
N GLU A 189 -4.50 10.36 -4.59
CA GLU A 189 -4.04 11.75 -4.49
C GLU A 189 -4.04 12.27 -3.05
N ASP A 190 -4.95 11.77 -2.20
CA ASP A 190 -5.05 12.19 -0.80
C ASP A 190 -4.16 11.31 0.11
N ILE A 191 -3.93 10.05 -0.26
CA ILE A 191 -3.05 9.12 0.46
C ILE A 191 -1.57 9.45 0.21
N SER A 192 -1.22 9.81 -1.02
CA SER A 192 0.17 10.04 -1.44
C SER A 192 0.92 11.07 -0.56
N PRO A 193 0.34 12.24 -0.22
CA PRO A 193 0.92 13.18 0.73
C PRO A 193 1.18 12.59 2.12
N LEU A 194 0.30 11.69 2.59
CA LEU A 194 0.47 11.02 3.90
C LEU A 194 1.66 10.06 3.88
N ILE A 195 1.90 9.40 2.75
CA ILE A 195 3.08 8.55 2.55
C ILE A 195 4.36 9.39 2.49
N ALA A 196 4.34 10.52 1.78
CA ALA A 196 5.49 11.43 1.72
C ALA A 196 5.87 11.96 3.12
N GLU A 197 4.88 12.23 3.96
CA GLU A 197 5.08 12.64 5.35
C GLU A 197 5.53 11.48 6.26
N ASN A 198 4.94 10.29 6.09
CA ASN A 198 5.28 9.11 6.86
C ASN A 198 5.44 7.86 5.97
N PRO A 199 6.64 7.63 5.42
CA PRO A 199 6.89 6.49 4.54
C PRO A 199 6.70 5.12 5.19
N LEU A 200 6.59 5.05 6.53
CA LEU A 200 6.31 3.79 7.25
C LEU A 200 4.93 3.21 6.90
N LEU A 201 4.02 4.00 6.32
CA LEU A 201 2.75 3.51 5.77
C LEU A 201 2.96 2.44 4.69
N LEU A 202 4.11 2.43 4.01
CA LEU A 202 4.47 1.41 3.02
C LEU A 202 4.71 0.03 3.66
N GLY A 203 4.96 -0.03 4.97
CA GLY A 203 5.11 -1.26 5.73
C GLY A 203 3.79 -1.91 6.15
N LEU A 204 2.65 -1.25 5.95
CA LEU A 204 1.33 -1.78 6.31
C LEU A 204 0.97 -3.01 5.46
N ARG A 205 0.20 -3.92 6.07
CA ARG A 205 -0.20 -5.22 5.50
C ARG A 205 -1.72 -5.41 5.66
N PRO A 206 -2.41 -6.17 4.80
CA PRO A 206 -3.86 -6.38 4.89
C PRO A 206 -4.36 -6.91 6.25
N GLU A 207 -3.66 -7.85 6.90
CA GLU A 207 -3.97 -8.35 8.27
C GLU A 207 -5.47 -8.55 8.60
N ASP A 208 -6.21 -9.27 7.74
CA ASP A 208 -7.66 -9.53 7.88
C ASP A 208 -8.56 -8.26 7.96
N LEU A 209 -8.02 -7.08 7.66
CA LEU A 209 -8.76 -5.81 7.68
C LEU A 209 -9.69 -5.63 6.49
N ILE A 210 -9.43 -6.39 5.43
CA ILE A 210 -10.10 -6.25 4.16
C ILE A 210 -10.87 -7.54 3.90
N ASP A 211 -12.15 -7.39 3.59
CA ASP A 211 -13.00 -8.50 3.18
C ASP A 211 -12.48 -9.10 1.87
N GLU A 212 -12.01 -10.35 1.96
CA GLU A 212 -11.48 -11.10 0.82
C GLU A 212 -12.51 -11.27 -0.29
N ASP A 213 -13.80 -11.34 0.04
CA ASP A 213 -14.88 -11.53 -0.95
C ASP A 213 -15.10 -10.26 -1.79
N LEU A 214 -14.80 -9.07 -1.25
CA LEU A 214 -15.00 -7.81 -1.94
C LEU A 214 -13.93 -7.53 -3.00
N PHE A 215 -12.73 -8.09 -2.82
CA PHE A 215 -11.58 -7.86 -3.69
C PHE A 215 -10.98 -9.14 -4.29
N GLU A 216 -11.70 -10.25 -4.19
CA GLU A 216 -11.24 -11.57 -4.65
C GLU A 216 -9.86 -11.94 -4.05
N GLY A 217 -9.62 -11.53 -2.81
CA GLY A 217 -8.36 -11.72 -2.10
C GLY A 217 -7.19 -10.80 -2.53
N ASP A 218 -7.41 -9.84 -3.44
CA ASP A 218 -6.33 -9.02 -4.01
C ASP A 218 -6.63 -7.50 -3.96
N PRO A 219 -6.61 -6.88 -2.77
CA PRO A 219 -6.95 -5.48 -2.62
C PRO A 219 -5.85 -4.53 -3.15
N PRO A 220 -6.22 -3.33 -3.65
CA PRO A 220 -5.24 -2.30 -4.02
C PRO A 220 -4.39 -1.83 -2.83
N ALA A 221 -3.11 -1.52 -3.10
CA ALA A 221 -2.15 -0.99 -2.14
C ALA A 221 -2.66 0.20 -1.30
N GLY A 222 -3.27 1.20 -1.95
CA GLY A 222 -3.83 2.37 -1.27
C GLY A 222 -4.99 2.02 -0.33
N LEU A 223 -5.79 1.00 -0.67
CA LEU A 223 -6.89 0.57 0.17
C LEU A 223 -6.40 -0.02 1.50
N ILE A 224 -5.28 -0.74 1.50
CA ILE A 224 -4.66 -1.26 2.72
C ILE A 224 -4.32 -0.11 3.67
N ILE A 225 -3.67 0.94 3.17
CA ILE A 225 -3.36 2.13 3.97
C ILE A 225 -4.65 2.76 4.50
N SER A 226 -5.64 2.97 3.63
CA SER A 226 -6.92 3.55 4.04
C SER A 226 -7.61 2.75 5.12
N ALA A 227 -7.65 1.41 5.01
CA ALA A 227 -8.30 0.54 5.99
C ALA A 227 -7.64 0.64 7.37
N HIS A 228 -6.30 0.69 7.42
CA HIS A 228 -5.57 0.92 8.67
C HIS A 228 -5.88 2.27 9.28
N LEU A 229 -5.86 3.34 8.48
CA LEU A 229 -6.14 4.70 8.97
C LEU A 229 -7.58 4.81 9.48
N THR A 230 -8.56 4.26 8.76
CA THR A 230 -9.96 4.23 9.20
C THR A 230 -10.13 3.44 10.49
N ARG A 231 -9.48 2.27 10.64
CA ARG A 231 -9.52 1.49 11.88
C ARG A 231 -8.92 2.27 13.06
N MET A 232 -7.77 2.91 12.85
CA MET A 232 -7.14 3.74 13.88
C MET A 232 -8.05 4.89 14.31
N MET A 233 -8.67 5.58 13.36
CA MET A 233 -9.59 6.68 13.63
C MET A 233 -10.83 6.21 14.38
N LEU A 234 -11.44 5.09 13.97
CA LEU A 234 -12.55 4.48 14.67
C LEU A 234 -12.17 4.16 16.13
N HIS A 235 -11.02 3.52 16.35
CA HIS A 235 -10.57 3.19 17.69
C HIS A 235 -10.44 4.42 18.57
N GLN A 236 -9.85 5.50 18.05
CA GLN A 236 -9.70 6.74 18.79
C GLN A 236 -11.04 7.42 19.11
N MET A 237 -12.01 7.39 18.19
CA MET A 237 -13.36 7.89 18.49
C MET A 237 -14.06 7.07 19.57
N LEU A 238 -13.90 5.76 19.53
CA LEU A 238 -14.45 4.87 20.55
C LEU A 238 -13.83 5.16 21.94
N GLU A 239 -12.52 5.38 22.01
CA GLU A 239 -11.85 5.82 23.25
C GLU A 239 -12.41 7.16 23.74
N LEU A 240 -12.55 8.16 22.87
CA LEU A 240 -13.16 9.45 23.21
C LEU A 240 -14.61 9.30 23.69
N GLY A 241 -15.37 8.39 23.09
CA GLY A 241 -16.75 8.08 23.49
C GLY A 241 -16.81 7.52 24.92
N VAL A 242 -15.84 6.68 25.31
CA VAL A 242 -15.71 6.19 26.69
C VAL A 242 -15.31 7.33 27.64
N GLU A 243 -14.35 8.16 27.26
CA GLU A 243 -13.89 9.29 28.08
C GLU A 243 -15.01 10.32 28.36
N HIS A 244 -15.89 10.54 27.38
CA HIS A 244 -17.04 11.44 27.51
C HIS A 244 -18.26 10.75 28.14
N GLY A 245 -18.16 9.47 28.51
CA GLY A 245 -19.23 8.69 29.14
C GLY A 245 -20.40 8.35 28.20
N ALA A 246 -20.19 8.48 26.88
CA ALA A 246 -21.16 8.13 25.85
C ALA A 246 -21.14 6.63 25.53
N LEU A 247 -20.00 5.96 25.77
CA LEU A 247 -19.85 4.51 25.66
C LEU A 247 -19.50 3.90 27.02
N ALA A 248 -20.07 2.71 27.28
CA ALA A 248 -19.80 1.96 28.49
C ALA A 248 -18.81 0.82 28.22
N LEU A 249 -18.01 0.47 29.22
CA LEU A 249 -17.15 -0.72 29.19
C LEU A 249 -17.79 -1.84 30.02
N ASP A 250 -17.65 -3.08 29.54
CA ASP A 250 -18.01 -4.27 30.28
C ASP A 250 -16.99 -4.56 31.41
N SER A 251 -17.28 -5.60 32.20
CA SER A 251 -16.39 -6.06 33.28
C SER A 251 -15.01 -6.55 32.82
N SER A 252 -14.82 -6.79 31.52
CA SER A 252 -13.56 -7.21 30.90
C SER A 252 -12.82 -6.06 30.22
N GLY A 253 -13.39 -4.84 30.20
CA GLY A 253 -12.82 -3.67 29.55
C GLY A 253 -13.14 -3.54 28.05
N HIS A 254 -14.11 -4.30 27.52
CA HIS A 254 -14.59 -4.15 26.15
C HIS A 254 -15.76 -3.18 26.07
N ILE A 255 -15.89 -2.47 24.95
CA ILE A 255 -17.01 -1.55 24.72
C ILE A 255 -18.30 -2.35 24.60
N VAL A 256 -19.31 -1.96 25.39
CA VAL A 256 -20.66 -2.50 25.31
C VAL A 256 -21.35 -1.85 24.12
N VAL A 257 -21.43 -2.57 23.01
CA VAL A 257 -22.21 -2.17 21.84
C VAL A 257 -23.68 -2.51 22.12
N PRO A 258 -24.62 -1.55 22.02
CA PRO A 258 -26.06 -1.84 22.13
C PRO A 258 -26.52 -2.83 21.06
N ASP A 259 -27.41 -3.75 21.42
CA ASP A 259 -28.03 -4.68 20.46
C ASP A 259 -28.99 -3.97 19.49
N ASP A 260 -29.45 -2.76 19.84
CA ASP A 260 -30.31 -1.90 19.02
C ASP A 260 -29.78 -0.44 19.10
N PRO A 261 -29.54 0.25 17.96
CA PRO A 261 -28.99 1.61 17.94
C PRO A 261 -29.87 2.68 18.61
N GLU A 262 -31.13 2.38 18.93
CA GLU A 262 -32.00 3.29 19.71
C GLU A 262 -32.01 3.01 21.22
N ASP A 263 -31.43 1.89 21.69
CA ASP A 263 -31.37 1.56 23.12
C ASP A 263 -30.05 2.04 23.74
N PRO A 264 -30.08 2.63 24.95
CA PRO A 264 -28.86 2.94 25.68
C PRO A 264 -28.13 1.64 26.07
N PRO A 265 -26.79 1.61 26.11
CA PRO A 265 -26.03 0.41 26.45
C PRO A 265 -26.44 -0.11 27.83
N THR A 266 -27.00 -1.32 27.87
CA THR A 266 -27.45 -1.95 29.11
C THR A 266 -26.27 -2.65 29.79
N LEU A 267 -25.80 -2.11 30.91
CA LEU A 267 -24.82 -2.80 31.78
C LEU A 267 -25.52 -3.93 32.54
N HIS A 268 -25.04 -5.17 32.38
CA HIS A 268 -25.43 -6.32 33.19
C HIS A 268 -24.53 -6.50 34.42
#